data_AF-A0A7J8JL79-F1
#
_entry.id   AF-A0A7J8JL79-F1
#
_cell.length_a   1.000
_cell.length_b   1.000
_cell.length_c   1.000
_cell.angle_alpha   90.00
_cell.angle_beta   90.00
_cell.angle_gamma   90.00
#
_symmetry.space_group_name_H-M   'P 1'
#
loop_
_entity.id
_entity.type
_entity.pdbx_description
1 polymer ?
#
loop_
_entity_poly.entity_id
_entity_poly.type
_entity_poly.pdbx_seq_one_letter_code
_entity_poly.pdbx_strand_id
1 'polypeptide(L)'
;MDEERALYIVRAGEAGAIERVLRDYSDKHRATFKFEPTDEDKRKKLCEGIFKVLIKDIPTTCQVSCLEVLRILSRDKKILVPVTTKENMQILLRLAKLNESDDSLEKVSEFPVIVESLKCLCNIVFNSQMAQQLSLELNLAAKLCNLLRKCKDRKFINDIKCFDLRLLFLLSLLHTDIRSQLRYELQGLPLLTQILESAFSIKWTDEYESAIDHNGPPLSPQETDCAIEALKALFNVTVDSWKVHKEVRLKGYSHLPWNLIGLGHS
;
A
#
# COMPACT_ATOMS: atom_id res chain seq x y z
N MET A 1 9.53 2.57 -28.26
CA MET A 1 8.57 1.47 -28.47
C MET A 1 7.17 2.03 -28.60
N ASP A 2 6.38 1.44 -29.49
CA ASP A 2 4.96 1.73 -29.74
C ASP A 2 4.07 0.85 -28.84
N GLU A 3 3.07 1.44 -28.20
CA GLU A 3 2.00 0.79 -27.43
C GLU A 3 1.37 -0.39 -28.19
N GLU A 4 1.28 -0.31 -29.52
CA GLU A 4 0.74 -1.37 -30.37
C GLU A 4 1.61 -2.63 -30.37
N ARG A 5 2.93 -2.47 -30.43
CA ARG A 5 3.88 -3.59 -30.35
C ARG A 5 3.81 -4.27 -28.99
N ALA A 6 3.74 -3.49 -27.92
CA ALA A 6 3.59 -4.03 -26.56
C ALA A 6 2.30 -4.84 -26.45
N LEU A 7 1.18 -4.28 -26.93
CA LEU A 7 -0.12 -4.94 -26.90
C LEU A 7 -0.14 -6.26 -27.68
N TYR A 8 0.46 -6.28 -28.87
CA TYR A 8 0.54 -7.49 -29.70
C TYR A 8 1.30 -8.61 -28.98
N ILE A 9 2.48 -8.30 -28.45
CA ILE A 9 3.33 -9.31 -27.77
C ILE A 9 2.69 -9.77 -26.46
N VAL A 10 2.05 -8.89 -25.68
CA VAL A 10 1.34 -9.28 -24.45
C VAL A 10 0.21 -10.28 -24.72
N ARG A 11 -0.45 -10.18 -25.87
CA ARG A 11 -1.59 -11.03 -26.22
C ARG A 11 -1.18 -12.41 -26.74
N ALA A 12 -0.06 -12.50 -27.46
CA ALA A 12 0.30 -13.70 -28.23
C ALA A 12 1.70 -14.26 -27.91
N GLY A 13 2.54 -13.51 -27.20
CA GLY A 13 3.91 -13.88 -26.91
C GLY A 13 4.04 -14.89 -25.77
N GLU A 14 5.17 -15.58 -25.74
CA GLU A 14 5.62 -16.37 -24.59
C GLU A 14 6.15 -15.47 -23.46
N ALA A 15 6.29 -16.01 -22.25
CA ALA A 15 6.67 -15.26 -21.06
C ALA A 15 7.96 -14.44 -21.23
N GLY A 16 9.00 -15.01 -21.88
CA GLY A 16 10.26 -14.29 -22.11
C GLY A 16 10.14 -13.13 -23.10
N ALA A 17 9.29 -13.26 -24.13
CA ALA A 17 9.02 -12.18 -25.08
C ALA A 17 8.18 -11.06 -24.42
N ILE A 18 7.20 -11.44 -23.60
CA ILE A 18 6.38 -10.53 -22.80
C ILE A 18 7.27 -9.75 -21.82
N GLU A 19 8.13 -10.43 -21.08
CA GLU A 19 9.05 -9.79 -20.13
C GLU A 19 9.92 -8.73 -20.82
N ARG A 20 10.56 -9.09 -21.95
CA ARG A 20 11.42 -8.15 -22.69
C ARG A 20 10.64 -6.93 -23.18
N VAL A 21 9.49 -7.12 -23.81
CA VAL A 21 8.71 -5.98 -24.31
C VAL A 21 8.16 -5.13 -23.17
N LEU A 22 7.79 -5.70 -22.03
CA LEU A 22 7.27 -4.91 -20.92
C LEU A 22 8.39 -4.15 -20.21
N ARG A 23 9.60 -4.73 -20.11
CA ARG A 23 10.77 -4.02 -19.58
C ARG A 23 11.14 -2.81 -20.43
N ASP A 24 11.26 -2.99 -21.74
CA ASP A 24 11.55 -1.89 -22.67
C ASP A 24 10.46 -0.79 -22.59
N TYR A 25 9.19 -1.16 -22.32
CA TYR A 25 8.09 -0.22 -22.15
C TYR A 25 8.24 0.55 -20.83
N SER A 26 8.45 -0.17 -19.73
CA SER A 26 8.69 0.40 -18.41
C SER A 26 9.85 1.39 -18.42
N ASP A 27 10.97 1.06 -19.06
CA ASP A 27 12.15 1.94 -19.10
C ASP A 27 11.88 3.23 -19.86
N LYS A 28 11.16 3.15 -20.99
CA LYS A 28 10.76 4.34 -21.75
C LYS A 28 9.78 5.23 -20.99
N HIS A 29 8.83 4.63 -20.25
CA HIS A 29 7.71 5.35 -19.64
C HIS A 29 7.85 5.56 -18.11
N ARG A 30 8.99 5.19 -17.52
CA ARG A 30 9.24 5.23 -16.07
C ARG A 30 8.96 6.60 -15.45
N ALA A 31 9.35 7.66 -16.15
CA ALA A 31 9.19 9.06 -15.74
C ALA A 31 7.96 9.75 -16.37
N THR A 32 7.07 9.00 -17.04
CA THR A 32 5.86 9.56 -17.63
C THR A 32 4.80 9.78 -16.56
N PHE A 33 4.30 11.02 -16.47
CA PHE A 33 3.19 11.42 -15.60
C PHE A 33 2.00 12.01 -16.37
N LYS A 34 2.18 12.30 -17.66
CA LYS A 34 1.13 12.74 -18.58
C LYS A 34 1.19 11.86 -19.81
N PHE A 35 0.05 11.29 -20.18
CA PHE A 35 -0.07 10.41 -21.34
C PHE A 35 -0.92 11.08 -22.41
N GLU A 36 -0.57 10.81 -23.67
CA GLU A 36 -1.32 11.33 -24.81
C GLU A 36 -2.72 10.71 -24.87
N PRO A 37 -3.78 11.50 -25.11
CA PRO A 37 -5.15 10.99 -25.22
C PRO A 37 -5.36 9.99 -26.37
N THR A 38 -4.57 10.12 -27.44
CA THR A 38 -4.69 9.31 -28.67
C THR A 38 -4.49 7.82 -28.45
N ASP A 39 -3.70 7.43 -27.45
CA ASP A 39 -3.40 6.03 -27.15
C ASP A 39 -4.16 5.49 -25.94
N GLU A 40 -5.18 6.19 -25.45
CA GLU A 40 -5.96 5.80 -24.25
C GLU A 40 -6.55 4.38 -24.38
N ASP A 41 -7.19 4.07 -25.51
CA ASP A 41 -7.78 2.75 -25.77
C ASP A 41 -6.72 1.64 -25.85
N LYS A 42 -5.56 1.94 -26.46
CA LYS A 42 -4.44 0.99 -26.51
C LYS A 42 -3.91 0.69 -25.12
N ARG A 43 -3.78 1.70 -24.26
CA ARG A 43 -3.34 1.53 -22.86
C ARG A 43 -4.36 0.73 -22.04
N LYS A 44 -5.67 0.97 -22.22
CA LYS A 44 -6.73 0.15 -21.60
C LYS A 44 -6.60 -1.32 -21.99
N LYS A 45 -6.47 -1.59 -23.29
CA LYS A 45 -6.26 -2.95 -23.84
C LYS A 45 -4.96 -3.60 -23.36
N LEU A 46 -3.92 -2.79 -23.13
CA LEU A 46 -2.65 -3.27 -22.57
C LEU A 46 -2.83 -3.71 -21.11
N CYS A 47 -3.53 -2.92 -20.28
CA CYS A 47 -3.89 -3.32 -18.91
C CYS A 47 -4.64 -4.67 -18.89
N GLU A 48 -5.68 -4.81 -19.73
CA GLU A 48 -6.44 -6.06 -19.85
C GLU A 48 -5.56 -7.25 -20.26
N GLY A 49 -4.67 -7.03 -21.23
CA GLY A 49 -3.70 -8.03 -21.67
C GLY A 49 -2.77 -8.46 -20.53
N ILE A 50 -2.28 -7.52 -19.75
CA ILE A 50 -1.40 -7.81 -18.61
C ILE A 50 -2.13 -8.65 -17.56
N PHE A 51 -3.38 -8.33 -17.21
CA PHE A 51 -4.15 -9.16 -16.27
C PHE A 51 -4.35 -10.59 -16.78
N LYS A 52 -4.62 -10.78 -18.08
CA LYS A 52 -4.69 -12.12 -18.70
C LYS A 52 -3.38 -12.90 -18.60
N VAL A 53 -2.25 -12.21 -18.58
CA VAL A 53 -0.92 -12.82 -18.35
C VAL A 53 -0.72 -13.16 -16.88
N LEU A 54 -1.05 -12.24 -15.96
CA LEU A 54 -0.88 -12.40 -14.50
C LEU A 54 -1.77 -13.50 -13.87
N ILE A 55 -2.79 -13.98 -14.57
CA ILE A 55 -3.59 -15.13 -14.15
C ILE A 55 -2.86 -16.46 -14.41
N LYS A 56 -1.93 -16.50 -15.37
CA LYS A 56 -1.20 -17.70 -15.76
C LYS A 56 -0.01 -17.93 -14.82
N ASP A 57 0.48 -19.17 -14.83
CA ASP A 57 1.75 -19.50 -14.21
C ASP A 57 2.89 -19.02 -15.11
N ILE A 58 3.59 -17.98 -14.67
CA ILE A 58 4.68 -17.32 -15.40
C ILE A 58 5.82 -17.00 -14.44
N PRO A 59 7.08 -16.89 -14.94
CA PRO A 59 8.23 -16.54 -14.10
C PRO A 59 8.04 -15.23 -13.34
N THR A 60 8.61 -15.15 -12.13
CA THR A 60 8.53 -13.96 -11.26
C THR A 60 9.07 -12.70 -11.93
N THR A 61 10.10 -12.83 -12.77
CA THR A 61 10.65 -11.72 -13.56
C THR A 61 9.62 -11.12 -14.52
N CYS A 62 8.84 -11.98 -15.19
CA CYS A 62 7.75 -11.56 -16.07
C CYS A 62 6.61 -10.94 -15.27
N GLN A 63 6.25 -11.49 -14.11
CA GLN A 63 5.24 -10.91 -13.21
C GLN A 63 5.65 -9.49 -12.76
N VAL A 64 6.91 -9.29 -12.37
CA VAL A 64 7.42 -7.97 -11.99
C VAL A 64 7.31 -6.99 -13.16
N SER A 65 7.75 -7.36 -14.37
CA SER A 65 7.63 -6.47 -15.54
C SER A 65 6.16 -6.14 -15.88
N CYS A 66 5.24 -7.10 -15.72
CA CYS A 66 3.80 -6.85 -15.81
C CYS A 66 3.32 -5.79 -14.79
N LEU A 67 3.70 -5.95 -13.52
CA LEU A 67 3.30 -5.06 -12.45
C LEU A 67 3.93 -3.66 -12.59
N GLU A 68 5.19 -3.54 -13.01
CA GLU A 68 5.82 -2.25 -13.25
C GLU A 68 5.06 -1.43 -14.32
N VAL A 69 4.67 -2.08 -15.41
CA VAL A 69 3.87 -1.43 -16.46
C VAL A 69 2.49 -1.04 -15.92
N LEU A 70 1.81 -1.91 -15.16
CA LEU A 70 0.54 -1.56 -14.50
C LEU A 70 0.70 -0.37 -13.53
N ARG A 71 1.81 -0.30 -12.79
CA ARG A 71 2.09 0.82 -11.89
C ARG A 71 2.30 2.14 -12.63
N ILE A 72 2.95 2.10 -13.79
CA ILE A 72 3.13 3.27 -14.66
C ILE A 72 1.79 3.71 -15.24
N LEU A 73 1.04 2.76 -15.81
CA LEU A 73 -0.27 3.00 -16.42
C LEU A 73 -1.30 3.50 -15.40
N SER A 74 -1.28 3.00 -14.15
CA SER A 74 -2.20 3.44 -13.09
C SER A 74 -2.03 4.89 -12.63
N ARG A 75 -1.04 5.62 -13.15
CA ARG A 75 -0.93 7.08 -13.00
C ARG A 75 -1.96 7.82 -13.87
N ASP A 76 -2.41 7.21 -14.96
CA ASP A 76 -3.46 7.74 -15.81
C ASP A 76 -4.85 7.28 -15.33
N LYS A 77 -5.57 8.20 -14.68
CA LYS A 77 -6.90 7.93 -14.10
C LYS A 77 -7.92 7.46 -15.13
N LYS A 78 -7.77 7.84 -16.41
CA LYS A 78 -8.75 7.56 -17.47
C LYS A 78 -8.75 6.10 -17.92
N ILE A 79 -7.67 5.37 -17.65
CA ILE A 79 -7.48 3.99 -18.10
C ILE A 79 -7.64 2.96 -16.98
N LEU A 80 -8.05 3.39 -15.78
CA LEU A 80 -8.16 2.50 -14.62
C LEU A 80 -9.40 1.61 -14.63
N VAL A 81 -10.42 1.90 -15.44
CA VAL A 81 -11.64 1.08 -15.53
C VAL A 81 -11.36 -0.43 -15.69
N PRO A 82 -10.53 -0.89 -16.65
CA PRO A 82 -10.18 -2.31 -16.77
C PRO A 82 -9.35 -2.84 -15.59
N VAL A 83 -8.69 -1.98 -14.80
CA VAL A 83 -7.88 -2.37 -13.65
C VAL A 83 -8.74 -2.54 -12.38
N THR A 84 -9.79 -1.73 -12.24
CA THR A 84 -10.60 -1.63 -11.02
C THR A 84 -11.86 -2.47 -11.07
N THR A 85 -11.76 -3.70 -11.62
CA THR A 85 -12.78 -4.73 -11.41
C THR A 85 -12.45 -5.52 -10.14
N LYS A 86 -13.46 -6.16 -9.55
CA LYS A 86 -13.27 -6.98 -8.34
C LYS A 86 -12.28 -8.11 -8.58
N GLU A 87 -12.38 -8.78 -9.73
CA GLU A 87 -11.52 -9.88 -10.14
C GLU A 87 -10.07 -9.42 -10.29
N ASN A 88 -9.84 -8.29 -10.94
CA ASN A 88 -8.49 -7.77 -11.18
C ASN A 88 -7.85 -7.25 -9.89
N MET A 89 -8.62 -6.63 -9.00
CA MET A 89 -8.16 -6.30 -7.65
C MET A 89 -7.77 -7.57 -6.87
N GLN A 90 -8.57 -8.64 -6.93
CA GLN A 90 -8.25 -9.89 -6.25
C GLN A 90 -6.95 -10.54 -6.77
N ILE A 91 -6.64 -10.41 -8.06
CA ILE A 91 -5.35 -10.85 -8.63
C ILE A 91 -4.19 -10.08 -7.98
N LEU A 92 -4.27 -8.76 -7.89
CA LEU A 92 -3.24 -7.93 -7.24
C LEU A 92 -3.08 -8.28 -5.75
N LEU A 93 -4.19 -8.47 -5.04
CA LEU A 93 -4.18 -8.89 -3.63
C LEU A 93 -3.52 -10.26 -3.45
N ARG A 94 -3.76 -11.21 -4.36
CA ARG A 94 -3.09 -12.52 -4.34
C ARG A 94 -1.58 -12.38 -4.55
N LEU A 95 -1.16 -11.61 -5.55
CA LEU A 95 0.26 -11.37 -5.84
C LEU A 95 0.97 -10.61 -4.70
N ALA A 96 0.24 -9.76 -3.97
CA ALA A 96 0.71 -9.09 -2.75
C ALA A 96 0.64 -9.97 -1.49
N LYS A 97 0.25 -11.25 -1.60
CA LYS A 97 0.08 -12.20 -0.48
C LYS A 97 -0.95 -11.78 0.58
N LEU A 98 -1.91 -10.95 0.20
CA LEU A 98 -2.99 -10.43 1.07
C LEU A 98 -4.21 -11.37 1.17
N ASN A 99 -4.25 -12.42 0.37
CA ASN A 99 -5.32 -13.44 0.40
C ASN A 99 -4.92 -14.73 1.12
N GLU A 100 -3.66 -14.89 1.51
CA GLU A 100 -3.16 -16.15 2.06
C GLU A 100 -3.31 -16.16 3.59
N SER A 101 -4.01 -17.18 4.12
CA SER A 101 -4.18 -17.41 5.56
C SER A 101 -2.90 -17.89 6.23
N ASP A 102 -2.05 -18.61 5.49
CA ASP A 102 -0.82 -19.22 6.02
C ASP A 102 0.38 -18.27 5.93
N ASP A 103 1.54 -18.69 6.47
CA ASP A 103 2.75 -17.89 6.60
C ASP A 103 3.47 -17.68 5.25
N SER A 104 2.79 -16.97 4.35
CA SER A 104 3.04 -16.81 2.92
C SER A 104 4.34 -16.12 2.49
N LEU A 105 5.23 -15.79 3.43
CA LEU A 105 6.48 -15.05 3.21
C LEU A 105 7.73 -15.95 3.29
N GLU A 106 7.63 -17.21 2.88
CA GLU A 106 8.76 -18.15 2.87
C GLU A 106 9.67 -17.98 1.65
N LYS A 107 9.09 -17.69 0.48
CA LYS A 107 9.83 -17.63 -0.79
C LYS A 107 10.36 -16.23 -1.07
N VAL A 108 11.62 -15.99 -0.72
CA VAL A 108 12.32 -14.71 -0.99
C VAL A 108 12.27 -14.33 -2.48
N SER A 109 12.24 -15.31 -3.39
CA SER A 109 12.11 -15.09 -4.83
C SER A 109 10.80 -14.38 -5.24
N GLU A 110 9.77 -14.42 -4.38
CA GLU A 110 8.47 -13.76 -4.62
C GLU A 110 8.43 -12.33 -4.07
N PHE A 111 9.38 -11.90 -3.23
CA PHE A 111 9.37 -10.56 -2.62
C PHE A 111 9.28 -9.42 -3.64
N PRO A 112 10.01 -9.45 -4.78
CA PRO A 112 9.85 -8.41 -5.80
C PRO A 112 8.43 -8.29 -6.35
N VAL A 113 7.73 -9.41 -6.50
CA VAL A 113 6.33 -9.45 -6.98
C VAL A 113 5.40 -8.84 -5.94
N ILE A 114 5.60 -9.17 -4.66
CA ILE A 114 4.81 -8.63 -3.54
C ILE A 114 4.96 -7.12 -3.46
N VAL A 115 6.21 -6.64 -3.45
CA VAL A 115 6.55 -5.22 -3.38
C VAL A 115 5.93 -4.46 -4.55
N GLU A 116 6.09 -4.96 -5.78
CA GLU A 116 5.55 -4.27 -6.96
C GLU A 116 4.01 -4.30 -6.99
N SER A 117 3.39 -5.37 -6.49
CA SER A 117 1.93 -5.44 -6.31
C SER A 117 1.41 -4.41 -5.30
N LEU A 118 2.08 -4.25 -4.16
CA LEU A 118 1.72 -3.23 -3.17
C LEU A 118 1.85 -1.82 -3.72
N LYS A 119 2.91 -1.54 -4.50
CA LYS A 119 3.05 -0.25 -5.20
C LYS A 119 1.96 0.00 -6.23
N CYS A 120 1.57 -1.03 -7.00
CA CYS A 120 0.42 -0.96 -7.91
C CYS A 120 -0.85 -0.58 -7.15
N LEU A 121 -1.14 -1.30 -6.06
CA LEU A 121 -2.32 -1.05 -5.24
C LEU A 121 -2.32 0.38 -4.67
N CYS A 122 -1.18 0.89 -4.18
CA CYS A 122 -1.05 2.29 -3.75
C CYS A 122 -1.48 3.27 -4.85
N ASN A 123 -0.97 3.10 -6.07
CA ASN A 123 -1.32 3.99 -7.19
C ASN A 123 -2.78 3.85 -7.60
N ILE A 124 -3.30 2.63 -7.70
CA ILE A 124 -4.67 2.35 -8.14
C ILE A 124 -5.69 2.91 -7.14
N VAL A 125 -5.49 2.66 -5.84
CA VAL A 125 -6.36 3.16 -4.76
C VAL A 125 -6.30 4.68 -4.67
N PHE A 126 -5.11 5.28 -4.83
CA PHE A 126 -4.97 6.73 -4.81
C PHE A 126 -5.72 7.40 -5.98
N ASN A 127 -5.71 6.76 -7.15
CA ASN A 127 -6.21 7.37 -8.39
C ASN A 127 -7.65 7.00 -8.77
N SER A 128 -8.26 5.99 -8.14
CA SER A 128 -9.61 5.51 -8.49
C SER A 128 -10.54 5.38 -7.29
N GLN A 129 -11.68 6.09 -7.36
CA GLN A 129 -12.75 5.99 -6.38
C GLN A 129 -13.40 4.59 -6.37
N MET A 130 -13.46 3.91 -7.52
CA MET A 130 -13.94 2.53 -7.60
C MET A 130 -13.01 1.57 -6.85
N ALA A 131 -11.68 1.75 -6.98
CA ALA A 131 -10.72 0.95 -6.22
C ALA A 131 -10.79 1.20 -4.70
N GLN A 132 -11.10 2.43 -4.30
CA GLN A 132 -11.34 2.79 -2.90
C GLN A 132 -12.55 2.03 -2.33
N GLN A 133 -13.67 2.01 -3.06
CA GLN A 133 -14.85 1.23 -2.68
C GLN A 133 -14.56 -0.27 -2.61
N LEU A 134 -13.89 -0.83 -3.62
CA LEU A 134 -13.49 -2.24 -3.62
C LEU A 134 -12.54 -2.58 -2.46
N SER A 135 -11.72 -1.63 -2.01
CA SER A 135 -10.80 -1.84 -0.87
C SER A 135 -11.57 -2.08 0.43
N LEU A 136 -12.71 -1.42 0.61
CA LEU A 136 -13.63 -1.66 1.73
C LEU A 136 -14.29 -3.04 1.60
N GLU A 137 -14.88 -3.32 0.43
CA GLU A 137 -15.57 -4.59 0.16
C GLU A 137 -14.66 -5.81 0.35
N LEU A 138 -13.40 -5.70 -0.05
CA LEU A 138 -12.41 -6.76 0.03
C LEU A 138 -11.68 -6.83 1.39
N ASN A 139 -12.08 -6.02 2.38
CA ASN A 139 -11.45 -5.94 3.70
C ASN A 139 -9.93 -5.72 3.62
N LEU A 140 -9.49 -4.82 2.74
CA LEU A 140 -8.07 -4.63 2.44
C LEU A 140 -7.27 -4.20 3.69
N ALA A 141 -7.83 -3.34 4.55
CA ALA A 141 -7.17 -2.89 5.78
C ALA A 141 -6.84 -4.06 6.73
N ALA A 142 -7.76 -5.02 6.90
CA ALA A 142 -7.54 -6.21 7.72
C ALA A 142 -6.42 -7.09 7.15
N LYS A 143 -6.40 -7.25 5.82
CA LYS A 143 -5.38 -8.03 5.11
C LYS A 143 -3.98 -7.42 5.25
N LEU A 144 -3.88 -6.10 5.16
CA LEU A 144 -2.64 -5.35 5.39
C LEU A 144 -2.14 -5.49 6.83
N CYS A 145 -3.03 -5.35 7.82
CA CYS A 145 -2.66 -5.59 9.22
C CYS A 145 -2.11 -7.01 9.43
N ASN A 146 -2.69 -8.02 8.78
CA ASN A 146 -2.20 -9.39 8.85
C ASN A 146 -0.84 -9.55 8.18
N LEU A 147 -0.60 -8.91 7.04
CA LEU A 147 0.69 -8.94 6.38
C LEU A 147 1.78 -8.27 7.23
N LEU A 148 1.51 -7.10 7.81
CA LEU A 148 2.41 -6.43 8.75
C LEU A 148 2.79 -7.31 9.95
N ARG A 149 1.82 -8.04 10.53
CA ARG A 149 2.08 -9.01 11.61
C ARG A 149 3.03 -10.12 11.18
N LYS A 150 2.86 -10.67 9.97
CA LYS A 150 3.76 -11.71 9.43
C LYS A 150 5.18 -11.19 9.15
N CYS A 151 5.30 -9.90 8.85
CA CYS A 151 6.58 -9.25 8.64
C CYS A 151 7.37 -9.01 9.94
N LYS A 152 6.74 -9.16 11.11
CA LYS A 152 7.38 -8.93 12.42
C LYS A 152 8.68 -9.74 12.54
N ASP A 153 9.72 -9.12 13.08
CA ASP A 153 11.06 -9.70 13.31
C ASP A 153 11.86 -10.14 12.06
N ARG A 154 11.32 -9.97 10.84
CA ARG A 154 12.02 -10.30 9.59
C ARG A 154 12.77 -9.08 9.03
N LYS A 155 14.11 -9.17 8.96
CA LYS A 155 15.02 -8.08 8.50
C LYS A 155 15.00 -7.85 6.98
N PHE A 156 14.71 -8.88 6.18
CA PHE A 156 14.78 -8.81 4.71
C PHE A 156 13.45 -8.42 4.03
N ILE A 157 12.49 -7.88 4.78
CA ILE A 157 11.11 -7.63 4.33
C ILE A 157 10.78 -6.12 4.41
N ASN A 158 11.80 -5.26 4.51
CA ASN A 158 11.61 -3.83 4.73
C ASN A 158 10.77 -3.18 3.63
N ASP A 159 11.03 -3.46 2.35
CA ASP A 159 10.22 -2.90 1.26
C ASP A 159 8.75 -3.31 1.33
N ILE A 160 8.48 -4.58 1.67
CA ILE A 160 7.10 -5.07 1.82
C ILE A 160 6.43 -4.31 2.97
N LYS A 161 7.08 -4.21 4.14
CA LYS A 161 6.58 -3.45 5.29
C LYS A 161 6.27 -2.00 4.91
N CYS A 162 7.17 -1.31 4.21
CA CYS A 162 6.99 0.11 3.93
C CYS A 162 5.87 0.37 2.93
N PHE A 163 5.71 -0.46 1.89
CA PHE A 163 4.59 -0.30 0.95
C PHE A 163 3.26 -0.78 1.53
N ASP A 164 3.26 -1.76 2.43
CA ASP A 164 2.10 -2.15 3.21
C ASP A 164 1.64 -1.00 4.12
N LEU A 165 2.55 -0.41 4.92
CA LEU A 165 2.28 0.77 5.74
C LEU A 165 1.79 1.96 4.92
N ARG A 166 2.40 2.21 3.75
CA ARG A 166 1.98 3.29 2.85
C ARG A 166 0.56 3.09 2.34
N LEU A 167 0.18 1.86 1.98
CA LEU A 167 -1.18 1.55 1.55
C LEU A 167 -2.16 1.65 2.71
N LEU A 168 -1.77 1.22 3.91
CA LEU A 168 -2.57 1.35 5.12
C LEU A 168 -2.80 2.83 5.49
N PHE A 169 -1.75 3.66 5.42
CA PHE A 169 -1.83 5.10 5.55
C PHE A 169 -2.83 5.68 4.53
N LEU A 170 -2.67 5.35 3.24
CA LEU A 170 -3.57 5.84 2.18
C LEU A 170 -5.04 5.48 2.45
N LEU A 171 -5.31 4.23 2.85
CA LEU A 171 -6.66 3.79 3.18
C LEU A 171 -7.24 4.52 4.40
N SER A 172 -6.45 4.70 5.46
CA SER A 172 -6.85 5.43 6.66
C SER A 172 -7.04 6.94 6.40
N LEU A 173 -6.34 7.49 5.40
CA LEU A 173 -6.52 8.88 4.95
C LEU A 173 -7.84 9.05 4.21
N LEU A 174 -8.19 8.07 3.36
CA LEU A 174 -9.35 8.15 2.46
C LEU A 174 -10.67 7.76 3.15
N HIS A 175 -10.64 6.86 4.14
CA HIS A 175 -11.85 6.30 4.75
C HIS A 175 -11.85 6.42 6.27
N THR A 176 -12.83 7.14 6.81
CA THR A 176 -13.10 7.23 8.25
C THR A 176 -13.44 5.87 8.85
N ASP A 177 -14.13 5.02 8.10
CA ASP A 177 -14.56 3.70 8.57
C ASP A 177 -13.35 2.79 8.79
N ILE A 178 -12.34 2.87 7.90
CA ILE A 178 -11.06 2.16 8.08
C ILE A 178 -10.33 2.67 9.33
N ARG A 179 -10.36 3.97 9.63
CA ARG A 179 -9.77 4.49 10.88
C ARG A 179 -10.43 3.90 12.12
N SER A 180 -11.77 3.87 12.14
CA SER A 180 -12.54 3.23 13.22
C SER A 180 -12.22 1.74 13.33
N GLN A 181 -12.18 1.04 12.20
CA GLN A 181 -11.87 -0.39 12.14
C GLN A 181 -10.45 -0.67 12.69
N LEU A 182 -9.46 0.14 12.30
CA LEU A 182 -8.09 0.03 12.82
C LEU A 182 -8.03 0.28 14.32
N ARG A 183 -8.80 1.25 14.82
CA ARG A 183 -8.79 1.60 16.24
C ARG A 183 -9.45 0.54 17.13
N TYR A 184 -10.60 0.01 16.71
CA TYR A 184 -11.47 -0.78 17.59
C TYR A 184 -11.50 -2.27 17.26
N GLU A 185 -11.26 -2.67 16.01
CA GLU A 185 -11.46 -4.05 15.56
C GLU A 185 -10.14 -4.76 15.21
N LEU A 186 -9.23 -4.05 14.53
CA LEU A 186 -8.02 -4.66 13.95
C LEU A 186 -6.77 -4.53 14.82
N GLN A 187 -6.88 -4.03 16.05
CA GLN A 187 -5.73 -3.75 16.94
C GLN A 187 -4.63 -2.93 16.22
N GLY A 188 -5.05 -1.96 15.41
CA GLY A 188 -4.15 -1.15 14.58
C GLY A 188 -3.23 -0.26 15.40
N LEU A 189 -3.70 0.33 16.51
CA LEU A 189 -2.84 1.11 17.41
C LEU A 189 -1.69 0.26 17.97
N PRO A 190 -1.93 -0.85 18.70
CA PRO A 190 -0.84 -1.70 19.19
C PRO A 190 0.10 -2.18 18.09
N LEU A 191 -0.44 -2.54 16.91
CA LEU A 191 0.36 -3.00 15.79
C LEU A 191 1.31 -1.90 15.26
N LEU A 192 0.79 -0.70 14.99
CA LEU A 192 1.58 0.43 14.49
C LEU A 192 2.61 0.89 15.51
N THR A 193 2.25 0.92 16.80
CA THR A 193 3.18 1.24 17.89
C THR A 193 4.32 0.23 17.95
N GLN A 194 4.03 -1.08 17.91
CA GLN A 194 5.07 -2.12 17.92
C GLN A 194 6.01 -2.03 16.72
N ILE A 195 5.49 -1.66 15.54
CA ILE A 195 6.31 -1.45 14.34
C ILE A 195 7.27 -0.29 14.54
N LEU A 196 6.80 0.83 15.12
CA LEU A 196 7.64 1.98 15.43
C LEU A 196 8.68 1.65 16.50
N GLU A 197 8.30 0.98 17.57
CA GLU A 197 9.22 0.51 18.61
C GLU A 197 10.33 -0.37 18.02
N SER A 198 9.97 -1.30 17.13
CA SER A 198 10.95 -2.14 16.43
C SER A 198 11.84 -1.32 15.50
N ALA A 199 11.30 -0.33 14.78
CA ALA A 199 12.08 0.51 13.88
C ALA A 199 13.12 1.34 14.64
N PHE A 200 12.73 1.92 15.79
CA PHE A 200 13.60 2.72 16.64
C PHE A 200 14.42 1.91 17.65
N SER A 201 14.32 0.58 17.64
CA SER A 201 14.97 -0.32 18.61
C SER A 201 14.68 0.06 20.08
N ILE A 202 13.48 0.56 20.35
CA ILE A 202 13.07 1.01 21.69
C ILE A 202 12.96 -0.20 22.62
N LYS A 203 13.61 -0.11 23.78
CA LYS A 203 13.49 -1.08 24.86
C LYS A 203 12.88 -0.39 26.06
N TRP A 204 11.64 -0.74 26.40
CA TRP A 204 10.97 -0.22 27.58
C TRP A 204 11.58 -0.84 28.85
N THR A 205 11.89 0.00 29.83
CA THR A 205 12.38 -0.40 31.16
C THR A 205 11.32 -0.22 32.24
N ASP A 206 10.40 0.73 32.05
CA ASP A 206 9.23 0.97 32.92
C ASP A 206 8.10 1.65 32.11
N GLU A 207 6.95 1.94 32.74
CA GLU A 207 5.90 2.78 32.17
C GLU A 207 6.47 4.15 31.79
N TYR A 208 6.52 4.41 30.48
CA TYR A 208 7.06 5.63 29.87
C TYR A 208 8.58 5.84 29.98
N GLU A 209 9.32 4.87 30.51
CA GLU A 209 10.79 4.90 30.52
C GLU A 209 11.36 3.91 29.51
N SER A 210 12.27 4.39 28.67
CA SER A 210 12.99 3.55 27.70
C SER A 210 14.49 3.61 27.93
N ALA A 211 15.15 2.48 27.77
CA ALA A 211 16.60 2.39 27.64
C ALA A 211 16.98 2.95 26.27
N ILE A 212 17.26 4.26 26.21
CA ILE A 212 17.72 4.92 24.99
C ILE A 212 19.20 4.60 24.81
N ASP A 213 19.53 3.84 23.77
CA ASP A 213 20.90 3.70 23.32
C ASP A 213 21.30 4.95 22.52
N HIS A 214 21.82 5.96 23.20
CA HIS A 214 22.32 7.19 22.56
C HIS A 214 23.50 6.95 21.61
N ASN A 215 24.11 5.75 21.62
CA ASN A 215 25.22 5.37 20.76
C ASN A 215 24.81 4.45 19.59
N GLY A 216 23.51 4.15 19.46
CA GLY A 216 22.99 3.39 18.33
C GLY A 216 23.21 4.12 17.01
N PRO A 217 23.38 3.40 15.88
CA PRO A 217 23.45 4.04 14.57
C PRO A 217 22.14 4.76 14.26
N PRO A 218 22.17 5.89 13.52
CA PRO A 218 20.96 6.53 13.05
C PRO A 218 20.20 5.59 12.10
N LEU A 219 18.88 5.79 12.00
CA LEU A 219 18.07 5.07 11.01
C LEU A 219 18.59 5.32 9.60
N SER A 220 18.58 4.26 8.79
CA SER A 220 18.80 4.42 7.36
C SER A 220 17.68 5.25 6.72
N PRO A 221 17.89 5.83 5.52
CA PRO A 221 16.85 6.56 4.80
C PRO A 221 15.57 5.72 4.58
N GLN A 222 15.73 4.43 4.27
CA GLN A 222 14.59 3.52 4.04
C GLN A 222 13.81 3.24 5.34
N GLU A 223 14.51 2.98 6.45
CA GLU A 223 13.86 2.80 7.76
C GLU A 223 13.14 4.07 8.20
N THR A 224 13.72 5.23 7.92
CA THR A 224 13.12 6.53 8.18
C THR A 224 11.82 6.71 7.40
N ASP A 225 11.84 6.44 6.08
CA ASP A 225 10.63 6.52 5.25
C ASP A 225 9.54 5.57 5.75
N CYS A 226 9.92 4.34 6.12
CA CYS A 226 9.00 3.35 6.70
C CYS A 226 8.35 3.84 8.00
N ALA A 227 9.18 4.36 8.91
CA ALA A 227 8.72 4.89 10.20
C ALA A 227 7.78 6.08 9.99
N ILE A 228 8.07 6.95 9.02
CA ILE A 228 7.20 8.06 8.64
C ILE A 228 5.83 7.55 8.16
N GLU A 229 5.77 6.51 7.33
CA GLU A 229 4.48 5.93 6.90
C GLU A 229 3.70 5.33 8.08
N ALA A 230 4.37 4.65 9.00
CA ALA A 230 3.74 4.16 10.23
C ALA A 230 3.22 5.30 11.13
N LEU A 231 4.00 6.37 11.30
CA LEU A 231 3.59 7.56 12.05
C LEU A 231 2.38 8.26 11.41
N LYS A 232 2.35 8.39 10.08
CA LYS A 232 1.20 8.97 9.36
C LYS A 232 -0.05 8.11 9.54
N ALA A 233 0.07 6.79 9.41
CA ALA A 233 -1.04 5.88 9.64
C ALA A 233 -1.54 5.97 11.10
N LEU A 234 -0.62 5.98 12.06
CA LEU A 234 -0.95 6.12 13.49
C LEU A 234 -1.67 7.44 13.74
N PHE A 235 -1.14 8.55 13.22
CA PHE A 235 -1.77 9.87 13.30
C PHE A 235 -3.21 9.83 12.78
N ASN A 236 -3.45 9.26 11.59
CA ASN A 236 -4.79 9.16 11.03
C ASN A 236 -5.75 8.39 11.95
N VAL A 237 -5.29 7.28 12.54
CA VAL A 237 -6.12 6.43 13.41
C VAL A 237 -6.38 7.11 14.78
N THR A 238 -5.43 7.89 15.28
CA THR A 238 -5.54 8.57 16.58
C THR A 238 -6.23 9.94 16.52
N VAL A 239 -6.10 10.65 15.40
CA VAL A 239 -6.76 11.95 15.24
C VAL A 239 -8.25 11.68 15.08
N ASP A 240 -9.03 11.94 16.13
CA ASP A 240 -10.45 11.61 16.06
C ASP A 240 -11.07 12.35 14.86
N SER A 241 -12.08 11.73 14.26
CA SER A 241 -13.01 12.37 13.33
C SER A 241 -13.81 13.46 14.05
N TRP A 242 -13.12 14.50 14.55
CA TRP A 242 -13.58 15.54 15.48
C TRP A 242 -14.72 16.43 14.95
N LYS A 243 -15.41 16.07 13.85
CA LYS A 243 -16.60 16.76 13.32
C LYS A 243 -17.49 15.86 12.44
N VAL A 244 -18.18 14.83 12.97
CA VAL A 244 -19.44 14.31 12.34
C VAL A 244 -20.52 13.88 13.36
N HIS A 245 -20.24 13.74 14.66
CA HIS A 245 -21.28 13.42 15.67
C HIS A 245 -21.32 14.39 16.86
N LYS A 246 -21.13 15.68 16.62
CA LYS A 246 -21.50 16.73 17.59
C LYS A 246 -22.77 17.44 17.15
N GLU A 247 -23.90 16.72 17.24
CA GLU A 247 -25.19 17.35 17.56
C GLU A 247 -26.15 16.46 18.35
N VAL A 248 -25.70 15.30 18.84
CA VAL A 248 -26.51 14.49 19.77
C VAL A 248 -25.67 14.12 20.98
N ARG A 249 -26.05 14.70 22.12
CA ARG A 249 -25.50 14.56 23.49
C ARG A 249 -24.39 15.53 23.88
N LEU A 250 -24.74 16.81 23.91
CA LEU A 250 -24.36 17.65 25.03
C LEU A 250 -25.18 17.22 26.25
N LYS A 251 -24.55 16.52 27.20
CA LYS A 251 -24.76 16.68 28.65
C LYS A 251 -23.86 15.72 29.44
N GLY A 252 -23.05 16.31 30.30
CA GLY A 252 -22.35 15.63 31.39
C GLY A 252 -21.02 15.05 30.96
N TYR A 253 -19.95 15.78 31.24
CA TYR A 253 -18.72 15.35 31.93
C TYR A 253 -17.70 16.47 31.72
N SER A 254 -17.85 17.49 32.56
CA SER A 254 -16.75 18.36 32.95
C SER A 254 -15.71 17.52 33.69
N HIS A 255 -14.45 17.97 33.63
CA HIS A 255 -13.25 17.44 34.31
C HIS A 255 -12.39 16.49 33.49
N LEU A 256 -11.49 17.08 32.70
CA LEU A 256 -10.04 16.79 32.70
C LEU A 256 -9.31 17.96 31.99
N PRO A 257 -8.05 18.28 32.37
CA PRO A 257 -7.52 19.63 32.37
C PRO A 257 -6.99 20.10 31.00
N TRP A 258 -7.54 21.22 30.53
CA TRP A 258 -7.20 21.90 29.27
C TRP A 258 -5.89 22.70 29.28
N ASN A 259 -4.97 22.46 30.23
CA ASN A 259 -3.81 23.35 30.44
C ASN A 259 -2.47 22.84 29.87
N LEU A 260 -2.47 21.83 28.97
CA LEU A 260 -1.22 21.26 28.43
C LEU A 260 -0.91 21.59 26.96
N ILE A 261 -1.70 22.44 26.29
CA ILE A 261 -1.39 22.88 24.93
C ILE A 261 -1.42 24.41 24.92
N GLY A 262 -0.25 25.00 25.19
CA GLY A 262 -0.02 26.43 25.21
C GLY A 262 -0.22 27.08 23.85
N LEU A 263 -1.45 27.48 23.57
CA LEU A 263 -1.79 28.46 22.54
C LEU A 263 -2.63 29.55 23.20
N GLY A 264 -1.93 30.48 23.83
CA GLY A 264 -2.49 31.74 24.29
C GLY A 264 -2.97 32.57 23.11
N HIS A 265 -4.16 33.14 23.31
CA HIS A 265 -4.80 34.11 22.44
C HIS A 265 -3.88 35.30 22.09
N SER A 266 -4.01 35.77 20.85
CA SER A 266 -4.02 37.19 20.51
C SER A 266 -5.13 37.41 19.50
#